data_AF-A0A0Q4JUU7-F1
#
_entry.id   AF-A0A0Q4JUU7-F1
#
_cell.length_a   1.000
_cell.length_b   1.000
_cell.length_c   1.000
_cell.angle_alpha   90.00
_cell.angle_beta   90.00
_cell.angle_gamma   90.00
#
_symmetry.space_group_name_H-M   'P 1'
#
loop_
_entity.id
_entity.type
_entity.pdbx_description
1 polymer ?
#
loop_
_entity_poly.entity_id
_entity_poly.type
_entity_poly.pdbx_seq_one_letter_code
_entity_poly.pdbx_strand_id
1 'polypeptide(L)'
;MDGLGAMETRFSVAAADVDAAIAWLGERGFAPCRVEYGDGDAALVFPLLPGDRLGALAMALPLHLSSKVGIVVGDGPPFSAGR
;
A
#
# COMPACT_ATOMS: atom_id res chain seq x y z
N MET A 1 5.28 -27.13 4.18
CA MET A 1 4.26 -26.13 4.55
C MET A 1 4.94 -24.80 4.40
N ASP A 2 4.97 -24.36 3.15
CA ASP A 2 5.74 -23.25 2.64
C ASP A 2 5.30 -21.94 3.29
N GLY A 3 6.30 -21.08 3.53
CA GLY A 3 6.25 -19.96 4.44
C GLY A 3 5.05 -19.05 4.25
N LEU A 4 4.44 -18.68 5.37
CA LEU A 4 3.70 -17.43 5.50
C LEU A 4 4.66 -16.28 5.15
N GLY A 5 4.78 -15.98 3.85
CA GLY A 5 5.49 -14.82 3.34
C GLY A 5 5.00 -13.59 4.07
N ALA A 6 5.93 -12.71 4.44
CA ALA A 6 5.67 -11.52 5.23
C ALA A 6 4.40 -10.79 4.74
N MET A 7 3.40 -10.69 5.61
CA MET A 7 2.09 -10.13 5.28
C MET A 7 2.21 -8.59 5.24
N GLU A 8 2.49 -8.02 4.08
CA GLU A 8 2.68 -6.58 3.90
C GLU A 8 1.42 -5.93 3.30
N THR A 9 1.07 -4.73 3.74
CA THR A 9 -0.03 -3.96 3.12
C THR A 9 0.56 -3.03 2.06
N ARG A 10 0.02 -3.07 0.85
CA ARG A 10 0.50 -2.24 -0.27
C ARG A 10 -0.58 -1.25 -0.68
N PHE A 11 -0.18 -0.01 -0.95
CA PHE A 11 -1.05 1.04 -1.45
C PHE A 11 -0.43 1.72 -2.66
N SER A 12 -1.05 1.55 -3.84
CA SER A 12 -0.56 2.11 -5.10
C SER A 12 -1.06 3.53 -5.34
N VAL A 13 -0.13 4.43 -5.61
CA VAL A 13 -0.37 5.83 -5.96
C VAL A 13 0.33 6.15 -7.27
N ALA A 14 -0.06 7.22 -7.96
CA ALA A 14 0.72 7.70 -9.10
C ALA A 14 2.13 8.09 -8.63
N ALA A 15 3.16 7.83 -9.44
CA ALA A 15 4.53 8.13 -9.08
C ALA A 15 4.74 9.63 -8.76
N ALA A 16 3.97 10.51 -9.40
CA ALA A 16 3.98 11.96 -9.15
C ALA A 16 3.39 12.37 -7.79
N ASP A 17 2.52 11.53 -7.21
CA ASP A 17 1.78 11.83 -5.98
C ASP A 17 2.35 11.12 -4.74
N VAL A 18 3.48 10.42 -4.88
CA VAL A 18 4.12 9.65 -3.79
C VAL A 18 4.40 10.51 -2.57
N ASP A 19 5.02 11.68 -2.76
CA ASP A 19 5.39 12.57 -1.66
C ASP A 19 4.15 13.10 -0.92
N ALA A 20 3.13 13.50 -1.69
CA ALA A 20 1.84 13.95 -1.16
C ALA A 20 1.11 12.83 -0.39
N ALA A 21 1.14 11.60 -0.89
CA ALA A 21 0.55 10.45 -0.23
C ALA A 21 1.28 10.09 1.07
N ILE A 22 2.62 10.13 1.09
CA ILE A 22 3.42 9.90 2.29
C ILE A 22 3.14 10.99 3.33
N ALA A 23 3.11 12.26 2.94
CA ALA A 23 2.80 13.37 3.83
C ALA A 23 1.40 13.21 4.45
N TRP A 24 0.39 12.94 3.63
CA TRP A 24 -0.99 12.72 4.08
C TRP A 24 -1.12 11.59 5.09
N LEU A 25 -0.46 10.46 4.82
CA LEU A 25 -0.47 9.29 5.70
C LEU A 25 0.33 9.55 6.98
N GLY A 26 1.44 10.27 6.88
CA GLY A 26 2.28 10.66 8.01
C GLY A 26 1.54 11.52 9.02
N GLU A 27 0.76 12.51 8.56
CA GLU A 27 -0.12 13.32 9.42
C GLU A 27 -1.18 12.47 10.16
N ARG A 28 -1.52 11.30 9.62
CA ARG A 28 -2.49 10.35 10.19
C ARG A 28 -1.82 9.23 11.00
N GLY A 29 -0.51 9.30 11.20
CA GLY A 29 0.26 8.34 11.99
C GLY A 29 0.63 7.05 11.26
N PHE A 30 0.56 7.05 9.92
CA PHE A 30 0.95 5.94 9.07
C PHE A 30 2.15 6.32 8.20
N ALA A 31 3.28 5.63 8.41
CA ALA A 31 4.46 5.78 7.56
C ALA A 31 4.73 4.45 6.85
N PRO A 32 4.89 4.44 5.51
CA PRO A 32 5.31 3.24 4.81
C PRO A 32 6.75 2.87 5.20
N CYS A 33 7.04 1.57 5.27
CA CYS A 33 8.37 1.06 5.51
C CYS A 33 9.25 1.13 4.26
N ARG A 34 8.67 0.95 3.08
CA ARG A 34 9.36 1.13 1.80
C ARG A 34 8.40 1.63 0.72
N VAL A 35 8.98 2.17 -0.34
CA VAL A 35 8.27 2.59 -1.55
C VAL A 35 8.84 1.80 -2.72
N GLU A 36 7.97 1.15 -3.49
CA GLU A 36 8.34 0.38 -4.68
C GLU A 36 7.82 1.13 -5.91
N TYR A 37 8.70 1.63 -6.77
CA TYR A 37 8.32 2.35 -7.98
C TYR A 37 8.08 1.38 -9.14
N GLY A 38 6.96 1.52 -9.82
CA GLY A 38 6.57 0.84 -11.05
C GLY A 38 6.56 1.77 -12.26
N ASP A 39 5.96 1.31 -13.36
CA ASP A 39 5.86 2.07 -14.60
C ASP A 39 4.68 3.07 -14.54
N GLY A 40 4.94 4.23 -13.94
CA GLY A 40 3.96 5.32 -13.79
C GLY A 40 3.21 5.33 -12.45
N ASP A 41 3.34 4.27 -11.66
CA ASP A 41 2.81 4.18 -10.29
C ASP A 41 3.90 3.83 -9.28
N ALA A 42 3.57 3.94 -7.99
CA ALA A 42 4.43 3.50 -6.91
C ALA A 42 3.57 2.88 -5.80
N ALA A 43 4.04 1.78 -5.23
CA ALA A 43 3.43 1.11 -4.10
C ALA A 43 4.08 1.56 -2.79
N LEU A 44 3.30 2.18 -1.92
CA LEU A 44 3.66 2.40 -0.52
C LEU A 44 3.45 1.09 0.24
N VAL A 45 4.52 0.52 0.78
CA VAL A 45 4.50 -0.76 1.48
C VAL A 45 4.56 -0.53 2.98
N PHE A 46 3.56 -1.04 3.69
CA PHE A 46 3.42 -0.98 5.14
C PHE A 46 3.72 -2.35 5.75
N PRO A 47 4.28 -2.38 6.98
CA PRO A 47 4.51 -3.63 7.68
C PRO A 47 3.17 -4.30 8.03
N LEU A 48 3.22 -5.54 8.50
CA LEU A 48 2.02 -6.21 9.02
C LEU A 48 1.42 -5.38 10.16
N LEU A 49 0.29 -4.74 9.88
CA LEU A 49 -0.45 -3.96 10.87
C LEU A 49 -1.43 -4.89 11.61
N PRO A 50 -1.58 -4.75 12.93
CA PRO A 50 -2.66 -5.42 13.65
C PRO A 50 -4.02 -4.96 13.09
N GLY A 51 -5.05 -5.81 13.14
CA GLY A 51 -6.33 -5.58 12.45
C GLY A 51 -6.98 -4.21 12.72
N ASP A 52 -6.87 -3.70 13.94
CA ASP A 52 -7.36 -2.37 14.32
C ASP A 52 -6.62 -1.23 13.57
N ARG A 53 -5.30 -1.33 13.46
CA ARG A 53 -4.44 -0.42 12.68
C ARG A 53 -4.67 -0.57 11.17
N LEU A 54 -4.97 -1.78 10.70
CA LEU A 54 -5.27 -2.03 9.28
C LEU A 54 -6.59 -1.34 8.88
N GLY A 55 -7.63 -1.42 9.73
CA GLY A 55 -8.89 -0.70 9.52
C GLY A 55 -8.68 0.82 9.54
N ALA A 56 -7.89 1.32 10.50
CA ALA A 56 -7.54 2.74 10.56
C ALA A 56 -6.72 3.21 9.35
N LEU A 57 -5.78 2.39 8.85
CA LEU A 57 -5.03 2.68 7.62
C LEU A 57 -5.99 2.77 6.43
N ALA A 58 -6.89 1.80 6.26
CA ALA A 58 -7.87 1.78 5.18
C ALA A 58 -8.74 3.04 5.16
N MET A 59 -9.13 3.54 6.34
CA MET A 59 -9.88 4.80 6.50
C MET A 59 -9.03 6.06 6.25
N ALA A 60 -7.71 5.97 6.45
CA ALA A 60 -6.76 7.05 6.27
C ALA A 60 -6.26 7.19 4.82
N LEU A 61 -6.45 6.17 3.97
CA LEU A 61 -5.96 6.17 2.59
C LEU A 61 -6.55 7.36 1.80
N PRO A 62 -5.71 8.15 1.11
CA PRO A 62 -6.17 9.22 0.25
C PRO A 62 -6.77 8.62 -1.03
N LEU A 63 -8.06 8.25 -0.99
CA LEU A 63 -8.79 7.66 -2.13
C LEU A 63 -8.72 8.54 -3.39
N HIS A 64 -8.53 9.86 -3.22
CA HIS A 64 -8.40 10.83 -4.31
C HIS A 64 -7.02 10.82 -5.00
N LEU A 65 -5.98 10.28 -4.36
CA LEU A 65 -4.62 10.12 -4.92
C LEU A 65 -4.33 8.69 -5.38
N SER A 66 -5.25 7.78 -5.11
CA SER A 66 -5.06 6.36 -5.40
C SER A 66 -5.41 6.06 -6.86
N SER A 67 -4.40 5.80 -7.69
CA SER A 67 -4.64 5.30 -9.05
C SER A 67 -5.23 3.88 -9.08
N LYS A 68 -5.04 3.08 -8.02
CA LYS A 68 -5.70 1.78 -7.78
C LYS A 68 -5.73 1.48 -6.28
N VAL A 69 -6.90 1.59 -5.62
CA VAL A 69 -7.04 1.13 -4.23
C VAL A 69 -7.19 -0.39 -4.26
N GLY A 70 -6.09 -1.10 -4.04
CA GLY A 70 -6.09 -2.53 -3.80
C GLY A 70 -5.44 -2.82 -2.47
N ILE A 71 -6.22 -3.01 -1.41
CA ILE A 71 -5.70 -3.58 -0.16
C ILE A 71 -5.50 -5.07 -0.43
N VAL A 72 -4.30 -5.45 -0.85
CA VAL A 72 -3.94 -6.85 -1.00
C VAL A 72 -3.56 -7.38 0.38
N VAL A 73 -4.47 -8.14 0.99
CA VAL A 73 -4.18 -8.96 2.16
C VAL A 73 -3.70 -10.32 1.64
N GLY A 74 -2.40 -10.48 1.40
CA GLY A 74 -1.79 -11.75 1.00
C GLY A 74 -0.63 -11.67 0.01
N ASP A 75 0.14 -12.75 -0.10
CA ASP A 75 1.26 -12.96 -1.03
C ASP A 75 0.77 -13.25 -2.47
N GLY A 76 -0.05 -12.37 -3.03
CA GLY A 76 -0.51 -12.47 -4.41
C GLY A 76 -0.07 -11.24 -5.19
N PRO A 77 0.60 -11.39 -6.36
CA PRO A 77 0.91 -10.23 -7.19
C PRO A 77 -0.40 -9.50 -7.54
N PRO A 78 -0.48 -8.15 -7.38
CA PRO A 78 -1.69 -7.39 -7.68
C PRO A 78 -2.04 -7.36 -9.19
N PHE A 79 -1.14 -7.86 -10.03
CA PHE A 79 -1.32 -7.96 -11.47
C PHE A 79 -1.27 -9.43 -11.87
N SER A 80 -2.45 -10.04 -12.05
CA SER A 80 -2.55 -11.12 -13.04
C SER A 80 -2.18 -10.52 -14.39
N ALA A 81 -0.91 -10.62 -14.77
CA ALA A 81 -0.55 -10.58 -16.18
C ALA A 81 -1.25 -11.78 -16.81
N GLY A 82 -2.26 -11.50 -17.62
CA GLY A 82 -3.06 -12.51 -18.28
C GLY A 82 -2.19 -13.49 -19.05
N ARG A 83 -2.52 -14.76 -18.93
CA ARG A 83 -2.43 -15.69 -20.04
C ARG A 83 -3.59 -16.69 -19.96
#